data_AF-A0A354IWG5-F1
#
_entry.id   AF-A0A354IWG5-F1
#
_cell.length_a   1.000
_cell.length_b   1.000
_cell.length_c   1.000
_cell.angle_alpha   90.00
_cell.angle_beta   90.00
_cell.angle_gamma   90.00
#
_symmetry.space_group_name_H-M   'P 1'
#
loop_
_entity.id
_entity.type
_entity.pdbx_description
1 polymer ?
#
loop_
_entity_poly.entity_id
_entity_poly.type
_entity_poly.pdbx_seq_one_letter_code
_entity_poly.pdbx_strand_id
1 'polypeptide(L)'
;DPSAQGKAFGDFCLSVPIRTLALGPGEGVRRGELGVGAGIVHDSDPQAEFAECQLKARFLTGLTNDVEIFETIKASWEDGPRHLDEHLARIAG
;
A
#
# COMPACT_ATOMS: atom_id res chain seq x y z
N ASP A 1 17.54 -22.15 22.85
CA ASP A 1 18.64 -22.47 21.92
C ASP A 1 18.82 -21.40 20.87
N PRO A 2 20.03 -20.86 20.66
CA PRO A 2 20.34 -20.17 19.42
C PRO A 2 20.29 -21.17 18.26
N SER A 3 19.81 -20.72 17.09
CA SER A 3 19.76 -21.56 15.89
C SER A 3 21.15 -22.03 15.49
N ALA A 4 21.29 -23.31 15.11
CA ALA A 4 22.52 -23.86 14.55
C ALA A 4 23.04 -22.96 13.41
N GLN A 5 24.26 -22.46 13.56
CA GLN A 5 24.90 -21.58 12.59
C GLN A 5 24.96 -22.26 11.21
N GLY A 6 24.56 -21.54 10.15
CA GLY A 6 24.74 -21.97 8.76
C GLY A 6 23.50 -22.49 8.02
N LYS A 7 22.30 -22.44 8.61
CA LYS A 7 21.06 -22.75 7.85
C LYS A 7 20.69 -21.57 6.95
N ALA A 8 20.90 -21.72 5.65
CA ALA A 8 20.41 -20.75 4.67
C ALA A 8 18.87 -20.83 4.61
N PHE A 9 18.21 -19.74 4.97
CA PHE A 9 16.82 -19.50 4.60
C PHE A 9 16.87 -19.02 3.15
N GLY A 10 16.22 -19.74 2.22
CA GLY A 10 16.19 -19.36 0.80
C GLY A 10 15.63 -17.95 0.57
N ASP A 11 15.49 -17.54 -0.68
CA ASP A 11 15.07 -16.16 -0.98
C ASP A 11 13.71 -15.84 -0.35
N PHE A 12 13.67 -14.79 0.47
CA PHE A 12 12.45 -14.27 1.06
C PHE A 12 12.40 -12.74 0.93
N CYS A 13 11.18 -12.22 0.80
CA CYS A 13 10.91 -10.78 0.85
C CYS A 13 9.79 -10.54 1.87
N LEU A 14 10.03 -9.67 2.84
CA LEU A 14 9.05 -9.30 3.85
C LEU A 14 8.65 -7.85 3.64
N SER A 15 7.36 -7.57 3.67
CA SER A 15 6.84 -6.21 3.68
C SER A 15 6.65 -5.72 5.12
N VAL A 16 6.84 -4.42 5.33
CA VAL A 16 6.45 -3.78 6.59
C VAL A 16 4.95 -3.47 6.51
N PRO A 17 4.11 -3.97 7.43
CA PRO A 17 2.65 -3.75 7.38
C PRO A 17 2.30 -2.34 7.86
N ILE A 18 2.62 -1.34 7.05
CA ILE A 18 2.20 0.06 7.21
C ILE A 18 1.08 0.36 6.22
N ARG A 19 0.16 1.26 6.59
CA ARG A 19 -1.06 1.55 5.79
C ARG A 19 -1.84 0.28 5.43
N THR A 20 -1.91 -0.67 6.37
CA THR A 20 -2.55 -1.97 6.20
C THR A 20 -3.85 -2.01 7.00
N LEU A 21 -4.95 -2.36 6.33
CA LEU A 21 -6.26 -2.56 6.96
C LEU A 21 -6.44 -4.05 7.30
N ALA A 22 -6.55 -4.38 8.59
CA ALA A 22 -6.92 -5.70 9.06
C ALA A 22 -8.45 -5.80 9.16
N LEU A 23 -9.05 -6.83 8.57
CA LEU A 23 -10.49 -7.06 8.62
C LEU A 23 -10.80 -8.29 9.46
N GLY A 24 -11.82 -8.19 10.33
CA GLY A 24 -12.36 -9.34 11.06
C GLY A 24 -12.93 -10.41 10.11
N PRO A 25 -13.21 -11.62 10.63
CA PRO A 25 -13.79 -12.70 9.84
C PRO A 25 -15.23 -12.38 9.39
N GLY A 26 -15.70 -13.05 8.33
CA GLY A 26 -17.08 -12.96 7.81
C GLY A 26 -17.17 -12.39 6.40
N GLU A 27 -18.40 -12.20 5.92
CA GLU A 27 -18.72 -11.56 4.64
C GLU A 27 -19.51 -10.27 4.85
N GLY A 28 -19.50 -9.37 3.85
CA GLY A 28 -20.18 -8.07 3.94
C GLY A 28 -19.41 -7.05 4.78
N VAL A 29 -20.15 -6.22 5.54
CA VAL A 29 -19.58 -5.18 6.40
C VAL A 29 -18.89 -5.82 7.59
N ARG A 30 -17.57 -5.56 7.72
CA ARG A 30 -16.71 -6.14 8.74
C ARG A 30 -16.09 -5.07 9.61
N ARG A 31 -15.77 -5.43 10.86
CA ARG A 31 -14.90 -4.60 11.70
C ARG A 31 -13.52 -4.54 11.05
N GLY A 32 -13.05 -3.33 10.76
CA GLY A 32 -11.69 -3.07 10.30
C GLY A 32 -10.85 -2.39 11.36
N GLU A 33 -9.55 -2.66 11.35
CA GLU A 33 -8.56 -1.99 12.17
C GLU A 33 -7.41 -1.50 11.28
N LEU A 34 -7.03 -0.23 11.46
CA LEU A 34 -5.91 0.39 10.76
C LEU A 34 -4.94 0.97 11.80
N GLY A 35 -3.74 0.40 11.87
CA GLY A 35 -2.65 0.98 12.66
C GLY A 35 -2.12 2.25 12.00
N VAL A 36 -2.02 3.32 12.78
CA VAL A 36 -1.32 4.57 12.41
C VAL A 36 -0.36 4.97 13.51
N GLY A 37 0.68 5.73 13.14
CA GLY A 37 1.69 6.19 14.07
C GLY A 37 2.59 7.24 13.45
N ALA A 38 3.42 7.84 14.29
CA ALA A 38 4.43 8.81 13.91
C ALA A 38 5.76 8.50 14.61
N GLY A 39 6.86 9.01 14.06
CA GLY A 39 8.19 8.80 14.63
C GLY A 39 8.48 9.90 15.64
N ILE A 40 8.65 9.55 16.91
CA ILE A 40 8.89 10.52 17.98
C ILE A 40 10.39 10.74 18.17
N VAL A 41 10.81 12.00 18.09
CA VAL A 41 12.17 12.47 18.40
C VAL A 41 12.14 13.50 19.53
N HIS A 42 13.31 13.93 20.00
CA HIS A 42 13.44 14.77 21.20
C HIS A 42 12.64 16.09 21.11
N ASP A 43 12.55 16.67 19.93
CA ASP A 43 11.90 17.95 19.63
C ASP A 43 10.53 17.79 18.96
N SER A 44 9.95 16.58 18.95
CA SER A 44 8.61 16.34 18.43
C SER A 44 7.56 17.16 19.16
N ASP A 45 6.65 17.78 18.39
CA ASP A 45 5.47 18.46 18.90
C ASP A 45 4.28 17.47 18.94
N PRO A 46 3.68 17.19 20.11
CA PRO A 46 2.61 16.20 20.23
C PRO A 46 1.39 16.45 19.31
N GLN A 47 1.06 17.71 19.04
CA GLN A 47 -0.08 18.04 18.19
C GLN A 47 0.24 17.80 16.71
N ALA A 48 1.44 18.15 16.27
CA ALA A 48 1.93 17.85 14.92
C ALA A 48 2.00 16.35 14.66
N GLU A 49 2.54 15.56 15.59
CA GLU A 49 2.63 14.10 15.44
C GLU A 49 1.25 13.43 15.38
N PHE A 50 0.30 13.93 16.17
CA PHE A 50 -1.09 13.48 16.11
C PHE A 50 -1.75 13.84 14.76
N ALA A 51 -1.53 15.06 14.27
CA ALA A 51 -2.00 15.48 12.96
C ALA A 51 -1.40 14.63 11.83
N GLU A 52 -0.12 14.24 11.95
CA GLU A 52 0.53 13.32 11.01
C GLU A 52 -0.12 11.93 11.05
N CYS A 53 -0.41 11.38 12.25
CA CYS A 53 -1.15 10.12 12.38
C CYS A 53 -2.49 10.18 11.65
N GLN A 54 -3.22 11.28 11.81
CA GLN A 54 -4.51 11.49 11.12
C GLN A 54 -4.32 11.60 9.61
N LEU A 55 -3.31 12.33 9.13
CA LEU A 55 -3.00 12.43 7.71
C LEU A 55 -2.71 11.05 7.10
N LYS A 56 -1.97 10.19 7.81
CA LYS A 56 -1.73 8.79 7.40
C LYS A 56 -2.99 7.94 7.41
N ALA A 57 -3.97 8.22 8.28
CA ALA A 57 -5.25 7.49 8.32
C ALA A 57 -6.20 7.87 7.17
N ARG A 58 -6.02 9.05 6.56
CA ARG A 58 -6.95 9.61 5.57
C ARG A 58 -7.14 8.76 4.31
N PHE A 59 -6.24 7.84 3.99
CA PHE A 59 -6.49 6.94 2.87
C PHE A 59 -7.74 6.08 3.10
N LEU A 60 -8.05 5.69 4.34
CA LEU A 60 -9.22 4.86 4.62
C LEU A 60 -10.51 5.68 4.70
N THR A 61 -10.42 6.94 5.11
CA THR A 61 -11.59 7.80 5.41
C THR A 61 -11.89 8.84 4.34
N GLY A 62 -10.96 9.07 3.41
CA GLY A 62 -11.04 10.14 2.42
C GLY A 62 -10.67 9.74 1.00
N LEU A 63 -10.31 8.46 0.74
CA LEU A 63 -10.35 7.94 -0.63
C LEU A 63 -11.80 7.63 -0.96
N THR A 64 -12.32 8.19 -2.06
CA THR A 64 -13.47 7.56 -2.69
C THR A 64 -13.07 6.12 -3.03
N ASN A 65 -13.98 5.16 -2.91
CA ASN A 65 -13.72 3.76 -3.33
C ASN A 65 -13.64 3.63 -4.87
N ASP A 66 -13.24 4.72 -5.54
CA ASP A 66 -12.98 4.75 -6.97
C ASP A 66 -11.52 4.33 -7.13
N VAL A 67 -11.31 3.01 -7.15
CA VAL A 67 -10.03 2.48 -7.60
C VAL A 67 -9.95 2.66 -9.11
N GLU A 68 -9.06 3.54 -9.55
CA GLU A 68 -8.80 3.75 -10.98
C GLU A 68 -7.55 2.98 -11.40
N ILE A 69 -7.59 2.40 -12.60
CA ILE A 69 -6.44 1.76 -13.21
C ILE A 69 -5.60 2.85 -13.88
N PHE A 70 -4.32 2.93 -13.51
CA PHE A 70 -3.31 3.68 -14.26
C PHE A 70 -2.27 2.72 -14.81
N GLU A 71 -1.91 2.85 -16.08
CA GLU A 71 -0.94 1.95 -16.72
C GLU A 71 0.21 2.72 -17.37
N THR A 72 1.40 2.13 -17.32
CA THR A 72 2.57 2.61 -18.07
C THR A 72 2.71 1.78 -19.34
N ILE A 73 2.67 2.43 -20.50
CA ILE A 73 2.78 1.77 -21.80
C ILE A 73 4.21 1.94 -22.34
N LYS A 74 4.83 0.85 -22.79
CA LYS A 74 6.09 0.93 -23.53
C LYS A 74 5.80 1.52 -24.91
N ALA A 75 6.43 2.65 -25.23
CA ALA A 75 6.35 3.28 -26.54
C ALA A 75 7.75 3.44 -27.17
N SER A 76 7.83 3.30 -28.50
CA SER A 76 9.01 3.64 -29.30
C SER A 76 8.62 4.59 -30.44
N TRP A 77 9.60 5.23 -31.08
CA TRP A 77 9.36 6.08 -32.24
C TRP A 77 8.93 5.29 -33.49
N GLU A 78 9.44 4.07 -33.65
CA GLU A 78 9.17 3.23 -34.83
C GLU A 78 7.84 2.47 -34.70
N ASP A 79 7.53 1.94 -33.51
CA ASP A 79 6.40 1.02 -33.32
C ASP A 79 5.22 1.67 -32.56
N GLY A 80 5.42 2.87 -32.02
CA GLY A 80 4.41 3.53 -31.19
C GLY A 80 4.14 2.81 -29.87
N PRO A 81 2.97 3.03 -29.25
CA PRO A 81 2.59 2.40 -27.98
C PRO A 81 2.25 0.92 -28.20
N ARG A 82 2.96 0.04 -27.49
CA ARG A 82 2.74 -1.41 -27.58
C ARG A 82 1.38 -1.78 -26.97
N HIS A 83 0.61 -2.65 -27.63
CA HIS A 83 -0.67 -3.21 -27.14
C HIS A 83 -1.73 -2.14 -26.77
N LEU A 84 -1.75 -1.00 -27.45
CA LEU A 84 -2.60 0.15 -27.09
C LEU A 84 -4.07 -0.24 -26.88
N ASP A 85 -4.66 -1.01 -27.79
CA ASP A 85 -6.07 -1.40 -27.70
C ASP A 85 -6.37 -2.27 -26.47
N GLU A 86 -5.44 -3.16 -26.09
CA GLU A 86 -5.58 -4.02 -24.90
C GLU A 86 -5.48 -3.20 -23.61
N HIS A 87 -4.59 -2.21 -23.57
CA HIS A 87 -4.46 -1.26 -22.46
C HIS A 87 -5.73 -0.41 -22.31
N LEU A 88 -6.26 0.11 -23.42
CA LEU A 88 -7.50 0.89 -23.43
C LEU A 88 -8.71 0.05 -22.98
N ALA A 89 -8.81 -1.20 -23.46
CA ALA A 89 -9.88 -2.10 -23.05
C ALA A 89 -9.86 -2.39 -21.54
N ARG A 90 -8.66 -2.52 -20.94
CA ARG A 90 -8.51 -2.77 -19.51
C ARG A 90 -8.85 -1.55 -18.65
N ILE A 91 -8.49 -0.35 -19.11
CA ILE A 91 -8.83 0.90 -18.42
C ILE A 91 -10.33 1.21 -18.51
N ALA A 92 -11.01 0.79 -19.59
CA ALA A 92 -12.44 1.02 -19.79
C ALA A 92 -13.35 0.20 -18.85
N GLY A 93 -12.83 -0.88 -18.23
CA GLY A 93 -13.57 -1.76 -17.31
C GLY A 93 -14.21 -2.97 -17.99
#